data_AF-A0A943B026-F1
#
_entry.id   AF-A0A943B026-F1
#
_cell.length_a   1.000
_cell.length_b   1.000
_cell.length_c   1.000
_cell.angle_alpha   90.00
_cell.angle_beta   90.00
_cell.angle_gamma   90.00
#
_symmetry.space_group_name_H-M   'P 1'
#
loop_
_entity.id
_entity.type
_entity.pdbx_description
1 polymer ?
#
loop_
_entity_poly.entity_id
_entity_poly.type
_entity_poly.pdbx_seq_one_letter_code
_entity_poly.pdbx_strand_id
1 'polypeptide(L)'
;MEFLNGQEKLLEPLKYYKSEFAEKFLDELTKNFEDLLKKSNIDIEANRKSVKEYNDLIKNKNKNNRKLKFLDVCSYILFLILLYLGFWDLNFIIQLKRLLDSKGDIQEIALKTALLSIVIILVLVFNFKYLGKKKKGFREKNSDLEADMQLKREECYLQLYPFLKLLESNIANKITTNIIPNLNIDKNFKIERYAELVKKYGLAEKLKPRFSTKDIISGEILGNPFVIVKSLYNETVDKVYTGSRTVSWTEYYREDGKTKSRTVSQTLTASIVRPKEFFHENINLIYGNEAAEHLKFTREPKFVHELTPKKLQKHIKNKEKEIKKMSERAVKEGKTFLEMGNTEFDALFHALDRNNEVEFRVLFTPIAQKNMTDLLKDKDFGDDFYFNKDERLNIISNNKEWILNVNKYYYKDFSFDVVKEKYFEINKEFFKNFYKLFLPILSIPVYHQHKSQDYIYGNEFSYNYNPYSSEVMANFLGEDVFSHPDTTTSTILKTNTVKTKGDIDLVEVIGNSYKEVSRVEYIPVRADNGRVYDVPVHWVEYVPLTAYNKMEIKKLDVKEDEFENYVNNEDFSKVVNNKRYGYKNNLFAVFNDEGELNCEEILSKIKK
;
A
#
# COMPACT_ATOMS: atom_id res chain seq x y z
N MET A 1 -34.98 -16.87 20.26
CA MET A 1 -34.94 -17.79 19.10
C MET A 1 -34.01 -17.29 18.00
N GLU A 2 -34.05 -16.02 17.59
CA GLU A 2 -33.13 -15.47 16.56
C GLU A 2 -31.64 -15.56 16.94
N PHE A 3 -31.29 -15.37 18.22
CA PHE A 3 -29.90 -15.46 18.71
C PHE A 3 -29.31 -16.87 18.58
N LEU A 4 -30.10 -17.91 18.88
CA LEU A 4 -29.69 -19.32 18.73
C LEU A 4 -29.54 -19.68 17.24
N ASN A 5 -30.42 -19.16 16.38
CA ASN A 5 -30.38 -19.37 14.93
C ASN A 5 -29.15 -18.72 14.28
N GLY A 6 -28.71 -17.55 14.76
CA GLY A 6 -27.50 -16.87 14.26
C GLY A 6 -26.20 -17.62 14.57
N GLN A 7 -26.09 -18.22 15.77
CA GLN A 7 -24.92 -19.03 16.14
C GLN A 7 -24.86 -20.36 15.38
N GLU A 8 -26.00 -20.99 15.14
CA GLU A 8 -26.08 -22.23 14.37
C GLU A 8 -25.69 -22.01 12.90
N LYS A 9 -26.13 -20.91 12.29
CA LYS A 9 -25.73 -20.53 10.93
C LYS A 9 -24.24 -20.21 10.80
N LEU A 10 -23.59 -19.75 11.87
CA LEU A 10 -22.15 -19.49 11.90
C LEU A 10 -21.32 -20.79 11.77
N LEU A 11 -21.94 -21.98 11.92
CA LEU A 11 -21.29 -23.25 11.64
C LEU A 11 -21.06 -23.51 10.15
N GLU A 12 -21.72 -22.79 9.24
CA GLU A 12 -21.43 -22.77 7.80
C GLU A 12 -21.02 -21.34 7.37
N PRO A 13 -19.89 -20.81 7.84
CA PRO A 13 -19.59 -19.37 7.81
C PRO A 13 -19.50 -18.79 6.40
N LEU A 14 -18.88 -19.52 5.46
CA LEU A 14 -18.78 -19.11 4.06
C LEU A 14 -20.17 -18.95 3.41
N LYS A 15 -21.04 -19.94 3.60
CA LYS A 15 -22.40 -19.93 3.08
C LYS A 15 -23.18 -18.79 3.70
N TYR A 16 -23.07 -18.61 5.02
CA TYR A 16 -23.77 -17.57 5.74
C TYR A 16 -23.37 -16.16 5.28
N TYR A 17 -22.08 -15.94 4.98
CA TYR A 17 -21.64 -14.69 4.38
C TYR A 17 -22.33 -14.39 3.06
N LYS A 18 -22.32 -15.37 2.15
CA LYS A 18 -22.85 -15.22 0.78
C LYS A 18 -24.37 -15.09 0.75
N SER A 19 -25.06 -15.77 1.67
CA SER A 19 -26.53 -15.80 1.67
C SER A 19 -27.17 -14.68 2.48
N GLU A 20 -26.49 -14.13 3.50
CA GLU A 20 -27.12 -13.14 4.40
C GLU A 20 -26.20 -11.98 4.79
N PHE A 21 -24.96 -12.22 5.24
CA PHE A 21 -24.18 -11.11 5.82
C PHE A 21 -23.80 -10.03 4.81
N ALA A 22 -23.45 -10.39 3.58
CA ALA A 22 -23.10 -9.42 2.56
C ALA A 22 -24.29 -8.49 2.22
N GLU A 23 -25.49 -9.05 2.15
CA GLU A 23 -26.73 -8.31 1.89
C GLU A 23 -27.11 -7.44 3.09
N LYS A 24 -27.14 -8.00 4.30
CA LYS A 24 -27.41 -7.26 5.54
C LYS A 24 -26.45 -6.08 5.73
N PHE A 25 -25.18 -6.26 5.40
CA PHE A 25 -24.17 -5.19 5.46
C PHE A 25 -24.49 -4.08 4.46
N LEU A 26 -24.83 -4.45 3.23
CA LEU A 26 -25.20 -3.48 2.20
C LEU A 26 -26.49 -2.71 2.57
N ASP A 27 -27.47 -3.38 3.14
CA ASP A 27 -28.74 -2.77 3.56
C ASP A 27 -28.51 -1.73 4.67
N GLU A 28 -27.78 -2.09 5.72
CA GLU A 28 -27.48 -1.18 6.83
C GLU A 28 -26.58 -0.02 6.39
N LEU A 29 -25.62 -0.28 5.49
CA LEU A 29 -24.78 0.75 4.89
C LEU A 29 -25.61 1.72 4.03
N THR A 30 -26.56 1.20 3.26
CA THR A 30 -27.46 2.00 2.41
C THR A 30 -28.37 2.87 3.28
N LYS A 31 -28.98 2.30 4.31
CA LYS A 31 -29.80 3.02 5.27
C LYS A 31 -29.02 4.14 5.96
N ASN A 32 -27.80 3.85 6.42
CA ASN A 32 -26.93 4.85 7.01
C ASN A 32 -26.64 5.99 6.02
N PHE A 33 -26.26 5.67 4.77
CA PHE A 33 -26.00 6.67 3.73
C PHE A 33 -27.23 7.54 3.44
N GLU A 34 -28.41 6.94 3.31
CA GLU A 34 -29.67 7.67 3.11
C GLU A 34 -30.00 8.61 4.27
N ASP A 35 -29.74 8.20 5.50
CA ASP A 35 -29.93 9.04 6.68
C ASP A 35 -28.96 10.23 6.70
N LEU A 36 -27.71 10.03 6.28
CA LEU A 36 -26.75 11.13 6.10
C LEU A 36 -27.20 12.09 4.99
N LEU A 37 -27.74 11.58 3.87
CA LEU A 37 -28.27 12.40 2.80
C LEU A 37 -29.44 13.27 3.27
N LYS A 38 -30.42 12.68 3.96
CA LYS A 38 -31.56 13.39 4.53
C LYS A 38 -31.10 14.50 5.48
N LYS A 39 -30.12 14.23 6.34
CA LYS A 39 -29.55 15.22 7.26
C LYS A 39 -28.79 16.34 6.56
N SER A 40 -28.10 16.04 5.46
CA SER A 40 -27.28 17.01 4.72
C SER A 40 -28.10 18.03 3.92
N ASN A 41 -29.30 17.65 3.48
CA ASN A 41 -30.20 18.47 2.67
C ASN A 41 -29.53 19.14 1.45
N ILE A 42 -28.62 18.43 0.78
CA ILE A 42 -27.92 18.91 -0.42
C ILE A 42 -28.78 18.80 -1.68
N ASP A 43 -28.55 19.67 -2.66
CA ASP A 43 -29.11 19.54 -4.02
C ASP A 43 -28.16 18.70 -4.90
N ILE A 44 -28.50 17.42 -5.06
CA ILE A 44 -27.71 16.45 -5.84
C ILE A 44 -27.67 16.84 -7.33
N GLU A 45 -28.78 17.34 -7.89
CA GLU A 45 -28.86 17.67 -9.31
C GLU A 45 -28.09 18.96 -9.62
N ALA A 46 -28.06 19.93 -8.69
CA ALA A 46 -27.19 21.10 -8.79
C ALA A 46 -25.70 20.71 -8.80
N ASN A 47 -25.29 19.78 -7.93
CA ASN A 47 -23.93 19.25 -7.94
C ASN A 47 -23.60 18.54 -9.26
N ARG A 48 -24.46 17.64 -9.74
CA ARG A 48 -24.28 16.95 -11.02
C ARG A 48 -24.14 17.91 -12.20
N LYS A 49 -24.96 18.97 -12.24
CA LYS A 49 -24.86 20.03 -13.24
C LYS A 49 -23.51 20.75 -13.17
N SER A 50 -23.09 21.15 -11.98
CA SER A 50 -21.83 21.86 -11.76
C SER A 50 -20.61 21.01 -12.13
N VAL A 51 -20.63 19.72 -11.79
CA VAL A 51 -19.61 18.74 -12.18
C VAL A 51 -19.57 18.55 -13.70
N LYS A 52 -20.73 18.54 -14.37
CA LYS A 52 -20.79 18.46 -15.84
C LYS A 52 -20.14 19.68 -16.49
N GLU A 53 -20.43 20.88 -15.99
CA GLU A 53 -19.80 22.12 -16.46
C GLU A 53 -18.28 22.09 -16.26
N TYR A 54 -17.81 21.64 -15.10
CA TYR A 54 -16.38 21.42 -14.83
C TYR A 54 -15.75 20.44 -15.84
N ASN A 55 -16.42 19.33 -16.13
CA ASN A 55 -15.94 18.34 -17.10
C ASN A 55 -15.91 18.90 -18.53
N ASP A 56 -16.82 19.80 -18.89
CA ASP A 56 -16.81 20.46 -20.20
C ASP A 56 -15.66 21.48 -20.32
N LEU A 57 -15.30 22.18 -19.23
CA LEU A 57 -14.08 22.99 -19.17
C LEU A 57 -12.81 22.14 -19.42
N ILE A 58 -12.71 20.96 -18.80
CA ILE A 58 -11.61 20.01 -19.04
C ILE A 58 -11.55 19.61 -20.52
N LYS A 59 -12.69 19.27 -21.14
CA LYS A 59 -12.75 18.90 -22.56
C LYS A 59 -12.27 20.06 -23.45
N ASN A 60 -12.67 21.29 -23.14
CA ASN A 60 -12.26 22.49 -23.87
C ASN A 60 -10.75 22.74 -23.75
N LYS A 61 -10.20 22.64 -22.53
CA LYS A 61 -8.76 22.74 -22.28
C LYS A 61 -7.98 21.67 -23.04
N ASN A 62 -8.46 20.43 -23.03
CA ASN A 62 -7.84 19.33 -23.79
C ASN A 62 -7.89 19.57 -25.30
N LYS A 63 -8.98 20.12 -25.83
CA LYS A 63 -9.09 20.51 -27.24
C LYS A 63 -8.10 21.62 -27.61
N ASN A 64 -7.93 22.62 -26.74
CA ASN A 64 -6.93 23.68 -26.92
C ASN A 64 -5.50 23.13 -26.85
N ASN A 65 -5.21 22.24 -25.90
CA ASN A 65 -3.91 21.58 -25.78
C ASN A 65 -3.55 20.77 -27.03
N ARG A 66 -4.50 20.05 -27.64
CA ARG A 66 -4.27 19.35 -28.92
C ARG A 66 -3.90 20.33 -30.04
N LYS A 67 -4.60 21.47 -30.14
CA LYS A 67 -4.28 22.52 -31.11
C LYS A 67 -2.91 23.16 -30.85
N LEU A 68 -2.56 23.38 -29.57
CA LEU A 68 -1.28 23.95 -29.19
C LEU A 68 -0.12 22.99 -29.53
N LYS A 69 -0.25 21.69 -29.23
CA LYS A 69 0.71 20.66 -29.64
C LYS A 69 0.90 20.64 -31.16
N PHE A 70 -0.19 20.72 -31.93
CA PHE A 70 -0.10 20.81 -33.39
C PHE A 70 0.69 22.05 -33.85
N LEU A 71 0.41 23.23 -33.27
CA LEU A 71 1.16 24.45 -33.58
C LEU A 71 2.64 24.36 -33.16
N ASP A 72 2.96 23.67 -32.07
CA ASP A 72 4.33 23.42 -31.63
C ASP A 72 5.08 22.53 -32.62
N VAL A 73 4.45 21.44 -33.10
CA VAL A 73 5.00 20.59 -34.15
C VAL A 73 5.21 21.38 -35.45
N CYS A 74 4.22 22.16 -35.92
CA CYS A 74 4.38 22.98 -37.12
C CYS A 74 5.54 23.98 -37.00
N SER A 75 5.65 24.66 -35.85
CA SER A 75 6.71 25.63 -35.58
C SER A 75 8.10 24.98 -35.53
N TYR A 76 8.20 23.75 -35.01
CA TYR A 76 9.42 22.95 -35.02
C TYR A 76 9.81 22.53 -36.44
N ILE A 77 8.85 22.08 -37.26
CA ILE A 77 9.10 21.75 -38.67
C ILE A 77 9.60 22.98 -39.45
N LEU A 78 8.96 24.14 -39.25
CA LEU A 78 9.42 25.39 -39.89
C LEU A 78 10.83 25.78 -39.44
N PHE A 79 11.19 25.52 -38.18
CA PHE A 79 12.55 25.72 -37.70
C PHE A 79 13.57 24.82 -38.40
N LEU A 80 13.24 23.54 -38.63
CA LEU A 80 14.08 22.63 -39.43
C LEU A 80 14.23 23.10 -40.88
N ILE A 81 13.15 23.60 -41.49
CA ILE A 81 13.18 24.19 -42.84
C ILE A 81 14.10 25.41 -42.87
N LEU A 82 14.05 26.27 -41.85
CA LEU A 82 14.92 27.45 -41.75
C LEU A 82 16.40 27.05 -41.64
N LEU A 83 16.74 26.00 -40.88
CA LEU A 83 18.11 25.49 -40.81
C LEU A 83 18.59 24.97 -42.17
N TYR A 84 17.72 24.25 -42.89
CA TYR A 84 18.03 23.77 -44.24
C TYR A 84 18.23 24.91 -45.24
N LEU A 85 17.30 25.88 -45.30
CA LEU A 85 17.41 27.04 -46.19
C LEU A 85 18.63 27.90 -45.85
N GLY A 86 18.94 28.09 -44.57
CA GLY A 86 20.13 28.83 -44.13
C GLY A 86 21.44 28.18 -44.56
N PHE A 87 21.52 26.84 -44.56
CA PHE A 87 22.68 26.12 -45.09
C PHE A 87 22.85 26.33 -46.61
N TRP A 88 21.77 26.35 -47.37
CA TRP A 88 21.79 26.65 -48.80
C TRP A 88 22.18 28.11 -49.08
N ASP A 89 21.64 29.06 -48.32
CA ASP A 89 21.95 30.49 -48.47
C ASP A 89 23.43 30.77 -48.17
N LEU A 90 23.98 30.13 -47.13
CA LEU A 90 25.42 30.20 -46.81
C LEU A 90 26.29 29.66 -47.96
N ASN A 91 25.90 28.55 -48.58
CA ASN A 91 26.61 27.99 -49.74
C ASN A 91 26.60 28.97 -50.92
N PHE A 92 25.46 29.60 -51.21
CA PHE A 92 25.37 30.59 -52.28
C PHE A 92 26.21 31.84 -51.97
N ILE A 93 26.24 32.31 -50.72
CA ILE A 93 27.11 33.42 -50.29
C ILE A 93 28.60 33.08 -50.51
N ILE A 94 29.03 31.85 -50.17
CA ILE A 94 30.41 31.40 -50.42
C ILE A 94 30.73 31.37 -51.92
N GLN A 95 29.81 30.89 -52.76
CA GLN A 95 29.99 30.91 -54.22
C GLN A 95 30.03 32.34 -54.77
N LEU A 96 29.15 33.23 -54.29
CA LEU A 96 29.11 34.63 -54.67
C LEU A 96 30.45 35.33 -54.37
N LYS A 97 31.02 35.09 -53.19
CA LYS A 97 32.33 35.64 -52.78
C LYS A 97 33.45 35.15 -53.70
N ARG A 98 33.48 33.86 -54.04
CA ARG A 98 34.47 33.30 -54.99
C ARG A 98 34.38 33.91 -56.39
N LEU A 99 33.18 34.19 -56.88
CA LEU A 99 32.98 34.84 -58.18
C LEU A 99 33.36 36.32 -58.15
N LEU A 100 33.08 37.03 -57.05
CA LEU A 100 33.52 38.41 -56.84
C LEU A 100 35.05 38.52 -56.85
N ASP A 101 35.74 37.62 -56.16
CA ASP A 101 37.21 37.57 -56.09
C ASP A 101 37.87 37.24 -57.45
N SER A 102 37.14 36.54 -58.34
CA SER A 102 37.63 36.12 -59.67
C SER A 102 37.15 36.99 -60.83
N LYS A 103 36.43 38.10 -60.58
CA LYS A 103 35.79 38.97 -61.60
C LYS A 103 34.84 38.23 -62.56
N GLY A 104 34.17 37.18 -62.07
CA GLY A 104 33.13 36.47 -62.83
C GLY A 104 31.78 37.21 -62.85
N ASP A 105 30.84 36.74 -63.68
CA ASP A 105 29.47 37.26 -63.65
C ASP A 105 28.74 36.80 -62.38
N ILE A 106 28.28 37.77 -61.58
CA ILE A 106 27.66 37.55 -60.27
C ILE A 106 26.14 37.68 -60.29
N GLN A 107 25.54 38.10 -61.41
CA GLN A 107 24.13 38.51 -61.43
C GLN A 107 23.17 37.37 -61.05
N GLU A 108 23.39 36.17 -61.56
CA GLU A 108 22.51 35.02 -61.34
C GLU A 108 22.54 34.54 -59.87
N ILE A 109 23.73 34.42 -59.28
CA ILE A 109 23.88 33.94 -57.89
C ILE A 109 23.41 35.02 -56.91
N ALA A 110 23.65 36.30 -57.20
CA ALA A 110 23.17 37.42 -56.39
C ALA A 110 21.64 37.44 -56.31
N LEU A 111 20.97 37.21 -57.44
CA LEU A 111 19.51 37.13 -57.49
C LEU A 111 18.99 35.93 -56.69
N LYS A 112 19.62 34.76 -56.79
CA LYS A 112 19.23 33.56 -56.01
C LYS A 112 19.41 33.76 -54.50
N THR A 113 20.52 34.36 -54.06
CA THR A 113 20.73 34.71 -52.64
C THR A 113 19.68 35.68 -52.14
N ALA A 114 19.42 36.77 -52.87
CA ALA A 114 18.46 37.78 -52.44
C ALA A 114 17.04 37.19 -52.31
N LEU A 115 16.65 36.35 -53.27
CA LEU A 115 15.33 35.72 -53.27
C LEU A 115 15.20 34.68 -52.13
N LEU A 116 16.24 33.90 -51.86
CA LEU A 116 16.26 32.93 -50.76
C LEU A 116 16.23 33.62 -49.39
N SER A 117 17.00 34.69 -49.19
CA SER A 117 16.97 35.48 -47.96
C SER A 117 15.59 36.09 -47.69
N ILE A 118 14.86 36.53 -48.73
CA ILE A 118 13.46 36.99 -48.60
C ILE A 118 12.55 35.86 -48.11
N VAL A 119 12.68 34.64 -48.68
CA VAL A 119 11.88 33.48 -48.23
C VAL A 119 12.16 33.15 -46.76
N ILE A 120 13.43 33.18 -46.34
CA ILE A 120 13.83 32.95 -44.95
C ILE A 120 13.16 33.97 -44.01
N ILE A 121 13.19 35.26 -44.38
CA ILE A 121 12.54 36.33 -43.61
C ILE A 121 11.03 36.10 -43.51
N LEU A 122 10.36 35.71 -44.61
CA LEU A 122 8.92 35.42 -44.60
C LEU A 122 8.57 34.26 -43.68
N VAL A 123 9.35 33.17 -43.70
CA VAL A 123 9.15 32.01 -42.84
C VAL A 123 9.40 32.36 -41.37
N LEU A 124 10.42 33.17 -41.07
CA LEU A 124 10.68 33.69 -39.72
C LEU A 124 9.51 34.53 -39.21
N VAL A 125 9.01 35.47 -40.01
CA VAL A 125 7.84 36.30 -39.65
C VAL A 125 6.62 35.43 -39.41
N PHE A 126 6.35 34.44 -40.27
CA PHE A 126 5.23 33.53 -40.08
C PHE A 126 5.36 32.70 -38.79
N ASN A 127 6.55 32.15 -38.51
CA ASN A 127 6.78 31.31 -37.33
C ASN A 127 6.71 32.11 -36.03
N PHE A 128 7.42 33.24 -35.93
CA PHE A 128 7.49 34.02 -34.70
C PHE A 128 6.27 34.93 -34.50
N LYS A 129 5.79 35.60 -35.54
CA LYS A 129 4.70 36.58 -35.39
C LYS A 129 3.32 35.92 -35.47
N TYR A 130 3.08 35.06 -36.47
CA TYR A 130 1.76 34.47 -36.66
C TYR A 130 1.54 33.24 -35.77
N LEU A 131 2.39 32.21 -35.88
CA LEU A 131 2.25 31.03 -35.03
C LEU A 131 2.53 31.36 -33.56
N GLY A 132 3.53 32.18 -33.27
CA GLY A 132 3.80 32.66 -31.91
C GLY A 132 2.60 33.37 -31.26
N LYS A 133 1.95 34.32 -31.96
CA LYS A 133 0.73 34.99 -31.46
C LYS A 133 -0.42 34.00 -31.25
N LYS A 134 -0.62 33.06 -32.18
CA LYS A 134 -1.68 32.03 -32.08
C LYS A 134 -1.44 31.08 -30.89
N LYS A 135 -0.20 30.65 -30.69
CA LYS A 135 0.21 29.85 -29.52
C LYS A 135 -0.04 30.61 -28.23
N LYS A 136 0.37 31.89 -28.15
CA LYS A 136 0.14 32.74 -26.99
C LYS A 136 -1.36 32.82 -26.65
N GLY A 137 -2.21 33.08 -27.64
CA GLY A 137 -3.66 33.12 -27.43
C GLY A 137 -4.28 31.80 -26.96
N PHE A 138 -3.72 30.64 -27.34
CA PHE A 138 -4.14 29.35 -26.77
C PHE A 138 -3.63 29.13 -25.33
N ARG A 139 -2.43 29.63 -24.99
CA ARG A 139 -1.91 29.58 -23.61
C ARG A 139 -2.74 30.44 -22.67
N GLU A 140 -3.07 31.67 -23.08
CA GLU A 140 -3.96 32.58 -22.33
C GLU A 140 -5.32 31.93 -22.09
N LYS A 141 -5.99 31.42 -23.15
CA LYS A 141 -7.26 30.70 -23.00
C LYS A 141 -7.19 29.49 -22.08
N ASN A 142 -6.05 28.78 -22.05
CA ASN A 142 -5.88 27.65 -21.14
C ASN A 142 -5.68 28.10 -19.69
N SER A 143 -5.01 29.24 -19.46
CA SER A 143 -4.90 29.86 -18.15
C SER A 143 -6.27 30.31 -17.64
N ASP A 144 -7.09 30.93 -18.49
CA ASP A 144 -8.46 31.33 -18.15
C ASP A 144 -9.32 30.10 -17.80
N LEU A 145 -9.24 29.04 -18.63
CA LEU A 145 -9.92 27.77 -18.35
C LEU A 145 -9.44 27.11 -17.05
N GLU A 146 -8.17 27.26 -16.67
CA GLU A 146 -7.65 26.75 -15.39
C GLU A 146 -8.24 27.49 -14.20
N ALA A 147 -8.36 28.82 -14.29
CA ALA A 147 -9.01 29.63 -13.27
C ALA A 147 -10.51 29.27 -13.15
N ASP A 148 -11.21 29.16 -14.29
CA ASP A 148 -12.62 28.75 -14.32
C ASP A 148 -12.81 27.35 -13.73
N MET A 149 -11.90 26.42 -14.03
CA MET A 149 -11.91 25.07 -13.46
C MET A 149 -11.74 25.09 -11.95
N GLN A 150 -10.84 25.93 -11.41
CA GLN A 150 -10.65 26.04 -9.97
C GLN A 150 -11.91 26.58 -9.28
N LEU A 151 -12.48 27.67 -9.79
CA LEU A 151 -13.72 28.26 -9.27
C LEU A 151 -14.87 27.25 -9.31
N LYS A 152 -15.03 26.54 -10.44
CA LYS A 152 -16.09 25.54 -10.59
C LYS A 152 -15.88 24.35 -9.66
N ARG A 153 -14.64 23.94 -9.41
CA ARG A 153 -14.30 22.89 -8.44
C ARG A 153 -14.67 23.31 -7.01
N GLU A 154 -14.36 24.55 -6.63
CA GLU A 154 -14.73 25.10 -5.32
C GLU A 154 -16.25 25.18 -5.15
N GLU A 155 -16.98 25.62 -6.18
CA GLU A 155 -18.45 25.61 -6.20
C GLU A 155 -19.01 24.21 -5.96
N CYS A 156 -18.47 23.20 -6.65
CA CYS A 156 -18.89 21.80 -6.46
C CYS A 156 -18.64 21.31 -5.03
N TYR A 157 -17.50 21.66 -4.44
CA TYR A 157 -17.21 21.34 -3.04
C TYR A 157 -18.17 22.02 -2.08
N LEU A 158 -18.47 23.31 -2.27
CA LEU A 158 -19.39 24.05 -1.39
C LEU A 158 -20.80 23.46 -1.42
N GLN A 159 -21.28 23.05 -2.60
CA GLN A 159 -22.57 22.37 -2.76
C GLN A 159 -22.63 21.04 -2.00
N LEU A 160 -21.51 20.32 -1.93
CA LEU A 160 -21.43 18.98 -1.32
C LEU A 160 -20.95 19.00 0.15
N TYR A 161 -20.39 20.12 0.61
CA TYR A 161 -19.76 20.24 1.92
C TYR A 161 -20.66 19.84 3.11
N PRO A 162 -21.96 20.21 3.16
CA PRO A 162 -22.85 19.77 4.25
C PRO A 162 -22.93 18.25 4.39
N PHE A 163 -22.87 17.52 3.27
CA PHE A 163 -22.85 16.06 3.26
C PHE A 163 -21.49 15.49 3.68
N LEU A 164 -20.39 16.01 3.12
CA LEU A 164 -19.03 15.56 3.45
C LEU A 164 -18.71 15.69 4.94
N LYS A 165 -19.21 16.75 5.59
CA LYS A 165 -19.03 16.99 7.02
C LYS A 165 -19.68 15.91 7.90
N LEU A 166 -20.77 15.30 7.44
CA LEU A 166 -21.52 14.29 8.19
C LEU A 166 -20.96 12.87 8.03
N LEU A 167 -20.00 12.64 7.13
CA LEU A 167 -19.38 11.34 6.96
C LEU A 167 -18.55 10.96 8.19
N GLU A 168 -18.74 9.73 8.68
CA GLU A 168 -18.02 9.18 9.83
C GLU A 168 -16.86 8.28 9.37
N SER A 169 -15.71 8.38 10.04
CA SER A 169 -14.66 7.37 9.91
C SER A 169 -15.12 6.04 10.54
N ASN A 170 -14.57 4.93 10.06
CA ASN A 170 -14.81 3.58 10.60
C ASN A 170 -16.28 3.14 10.68
N ILE A 171 -17.16 3.68 9.83
CA ILE A 171 -18.56 3.26 9.77
C ILE A 171 -18.72 1.77 9.48
N ALA A 172 -17.86 1.20 8.62
CA ALA A 172 -17.84 -0.24 8.39
C ALA A 172 -17.56 -1.05 9.65
N ASN A 173 -16.68 -0.61 10.55
CA ASN A 173 -16.43 -1.29 11.83
C ASN A 173 -17.74 -1.38 12.64
N LYS A 174 -18.43 -0.23 12.78
CA LYS A 174 -19.69 -0.13 13.53
C LYS A 174 -20.78 -1.03 12.96
N ILE A 175 -20.97 -1.02 11.63
CA ILE A 175 -21.95 -1.88 10.96
C ILE A 175 -21.56 -3.36 11.11
N THR A 176 -20.27 -3.69 10.94
CA THR A 176 -19.76 -5.07 11.07
C THR A 176 -20.01 -5.63 12.47
N THR A 177 -19.74 -4.85 13.52
CA THR A 177 -20.03 -5.20 14.92
C THR A 177 -21.51 -5.50 15.16
N ASN A 178 -22.41 -4.76 14.51
CA ASN A 178 -23.85 -4.98 14.68
C ASN A 178 -24.38 -6.22 13.96
N ILE A 179 -23.74 -6.63 12.86
CA ILE A 179 -24.22 -7.71 11.99
C ILE A 179 -23.66 -9.07 12.39
N ILE A 180 -22.38 -9.13 12.76
CA ILE A 180 -21.73 -10.38 13.14
C ILE A 180 -22.08 -10.72 14.60
N PRO A 181 -22.74 -11.86 14.88
CA PRO A 181 -23.14 -12.21 16.24
C PRO A 181 -21.95 -12.34 17.19
N ASN A 182 -22.04 -11.72 18.37
CA ASN A 182 -21.02 -11.76 19.41
C ASN A 182 -19.64 -11.23 18.97
N LEU A 183 -19.61 -10.35 17.97
CA LEU A 183 -18.44 -9.54 17.66
C LEU A 183 -18.52 -8.23 18.42
N ASN A 184 -17.43 -7.84 19.05
CA ASN A 184 -17.27 -6.52 19.66
C ASN A 184 -15.88 -5.99 19.29
N ILE A 185 -15.85 -4.83 18.64
CA ILE A 185 -14.61 -4.15 18.23
C ILE A 185 -14.33 -3.06 19.26
N ASP A 186 -13.12 -3.07 19.82
CA ASP A 186 -12.72 -2.05 20.78
C ASP A 186 -12.51 -0.69 20.10
N LYS A 187 -12.75 0.38 20.86
CA LYS A 187 -12.35 1.74 20.45
C LYS A 187 -10.84 1.87 20.27
N ASN A 188 -10.05 1.12 21.04
CA ASN A 188 -8.60 1.02 20.95
C ASN A 188 -8.09 -0.32 21.46
N PHE A 189 -6.85 -0.67 21.12
CA PHE A 189 -6.21 -1.83 21.72
C PHE A 189 -5.81 -1.51 23.16
N LYS A 190 -6.76 -1.74 24.06
CA LYS A 190 -6.68 -1.43 25.48
C LYS A 190 -5.66 -2.32 26.20
N ILE A 191 -5.08 -1.82 27.29
CA ILE A 191 -4.01 -2.49 28.02
C ILE A 191 -4.46 -3.84 28.59
N GLU A 192 -5.74 -3.96 28.95
CA GLU A 192 -6.33 -5.18 29.46
C GLU A 192 -6.31 -6.27 28.39
N ARG A 193 -6.85 -5.99 27.18
CA ARG A 193 -6.85 -6.99 26.10
C ARG A 193 -5.44 -7.38 25.66
N TYR A 194 -4.53 -6.42 25.68
CA TYR A 194 -3.11 -6.69 25.46
C TYR A 194 -2.52 -7.62 26.52
N ALA A 195 -2.81 -7.37 27.80
CA ALA A 195 -2.38 -8.22 28.92
C ALA A 195 -2.90 -9.66 28.78
N GLU A 196 -4.19 -9.82 28.46
CA GLU A 196 -4.80 -11.13 28.21
C GLU A 196 -4.05 -11.85 27.08
N LEU A 197 -3.89 -11.21 25.91
CA LEU A 197 -3.20 -11.82 24.76
C LEU A 197 -1.74 -12.18 25.07
N VAL A 198 -1.01 -11.34 25.78
CA VAL A 198 0.40 -11.58 26.12
C VAL A 198 0.54 -12.68 27.17
N LYS A 199 -0.11 -12.52 28.32
CA LYS A 199 0.13 -13.40 29.49
C LYS A 199 -0.60 -14.73 29.38
N LYS A 200 -1.82 -14.74 28.84
CA LYS A 200 -2.66 -15.95 28.77
C LYS A 200 -2.42 -16.75 27.49
N TYR A 201 -2.27 -16.04 26.36
CA TYR A 201 -2.18 -16.65 25.04
C TYR A 201 -0.75 -16.69 24.47
N GLY A 202 0.20 -15.95 25.04
CA GLY A 202 1.60 -15.97 24.60
C GLY A 202 1.92 -15.01 23.45
N LEU A 203 1.13 -13.95 23.27
CA LEU A 203 1.45 -12.89 22.31
C LEU A 203 2.77 -12.22 22.71
N ALA A 204 3.64 -11.97 21.74
CA ALA A 204 4.87 -11.21 21.99
C ALA A 204 4.53 -9.78 22.48
N GLU A 205 5.24 -9.29 23.50
CA GLU A 205 5.01 -7.93 24.01
C GLU A 205 5.29 -6.84 22.97
N LYS A 206 6.19 -7.12 22.02
CA LYS A 206 6.51 -6.26 20.89
C LYS A 206 6.70 -7.08 19.62
N LEU A 207 6.38 -6.49 18.47
CA LEU A 207 6.80 -7.04 17.19
C LEU A 207 8.33 -7.08 17.08
N LYS A 208 8.84 -7.99 16.25
CA LYS A 208 10.27 -8.12 15.95
C LYS A 208 10.88 -6.77 15.51
N PRO A 209 12.19 -6.53 15.71
CA PRO A 209 12.81 -5.22 15.48
C PRO A 209 12.62 -4.64 14.07
N ARG A 210 12.48 -5.48 13.05
CA ARG A 210 12.26 -5.07 11.64
C ARG A 210 10.80 -4.80 11.29
N PHE A 211 9.90 -4.84 12.26
CA PHE A 211 8.46 -4.64 12.10
C PHE A 211 8.00 -3.42 12.89
N SER A 212 7.13 -2.62 12.28
CA SER A 212 6.51 -1.43 12.85
C SER A 212 5.00 -1.52 12.66
N THR A 213 4.23 -1.35 13.72
CA THR A 213 2.76 -1.39 13.67
C THR A 213 2.21 -0.11 13.03
N LYS A 214 1.61 -0.23 11.84
CA LYS A 214 1.02 0.90 11.08
C LYS A 214 -0.43 1.15 11.46
N ASP A 215 -1.18 0.09 11.71
CA ASP A 215 -2.59 0.17 12.05
C ASP A 215 -3.05 -1.06 12.84
N ILE A 216 -4.15 -0.91 13.58
CA ILE A 216 -4.65 -1.98 14.45
C ILE A 216 -6.16 -1.94 14.63
N ILE A 217 -6.78 -3.12 14.72
CA ILE A 217 -8.14 -3.33 15.20
C ILE A 217 -8.09 -4.43 16.24
N SER A 218 -8.60 -4.19 17.44
CA SER A 218 -8.75 -5.24 18.46
C SER A 218 -10.21 -5.45 18.80
N GLY A 219 -10.50 -6.59 19.40
CA GLY A 219 -11.85 -6.91 19.81
C GLY A 219 -11.95 -8.28 20.44
N GLU A 220 -13.18 -8.72 20.58
CA GLU A 220 -13.52 -10.08 20.93
C GLU A 220 -14.56 -10.60 19.94
N ILE A 221 -14.45 -11.87 19.59
CA ILE A 221 -15.46 -12.58 18.82
C ILE A 221 -15.75 -13.90 19.51
N LEU A 222 -17.04 -14.19 19.75
CA LEU A 222 -17.48 -15.39 20.46
C LEU A 222 -16.80 -15.55 21.84
N GLY A 223 -16.54 -14.43 22.53
CA GLY A 223 -15.90 -14.41 23.84
C GLY A 223 -14.39 -14.74 23.83
N ASN A 224 -13.72 -14.61 22.69
CA ASN A 224 -12.28 -14.83 22.56
C ASN A 224 -11.59 -13.57 22.00
N PRO A 225 -10.44 -13.16 22.54
CA PRO A 225 -9.77 -11.94 22.13
C PRO A 225 -9.12 -12.09 20.75
N PHE A 226 -9.13 -11.00 19.99
CA PHE A 226 -8.37 -10.90 18.75
C PHE A 226 -7.72 -9.53 18.59
N VAL A 227 -6.70 -9.50 17.74
CA VAL A 227 -6.10 -8.28 17.24
C VAL A 227 -5.69 -8.46 15.78
N ILE A 228 -6.11 -7.54 14.91
CA ILE A 228 -5.68 -7.44 13.52
C ILE A 228 -4.63 -6.35 13.44
N VAL A 229 -3.42 -6.72 13.01
CA VAL A 229 -2.24 -5.86 13.01
C VAL A 229 -1.80 -5.62 11.57
N LYS A 230 -1.82 -4.35 11.12
CA LYS A 230 -1.10 -3.93 9.91
C LYS A 230 0.32 -3.59 10.32
N SER A 231 1.30 -4.28 9.76
CA SER A 231 2.71 -3.99 10.03
C SER A 231 3.43 -3.60 8.75
N LEU A 232 4.28 -2.57 8.83
CA LEU A 232 5.37 -2.36 7.88
C LEU A 232 6.53 -3.24 8.32
N TYR A 233 7.13 -3.99 7.40
CA TYR A 233 8.33 -4.76 7.69
C TYR A 233 9.41 -4.63 6.63
N ASN A 234 10.65 -4.68 7.13
CA ASN A 234 11.86 -4.61 6.34
C ASN A 234 12.48 -6.01 6.17
N GLU A 235 12.73 -6.40 4.92
CA GLU A 235 13.41 -7.63 4.54
C GLU A 235 14.68 -7.30 3.76
N THR A 236 15.76 -8.02 4.07
CA THR A 236 17.00 -7.94 3.31
C THR A 236 17.02 -9.10 2.31
N VAL A 237 17.04 -8.79 1.01
CA VAL A 237 17.04 -9.78 -0.07
C VAL A 237 18.34 -9.69 -0.86
N ASP A 238 18.92 -10.84 -1.20
CA ASP A 238 20.08 -10.89 -2.11
C ASP A 238 19.65 -10.49 -3.52
N LYS A 239 20.17 -9.35 -4.02
CA LYS A 239 19.90 -8.86 -5.37
C LYS A 239 21.12 -9.04 -6.26
N VAL A 240 20.88 -9.62 -7.44
CA VAL A 240 21.86 -9.69 -8.53
C VAL A 240 21.85 -8.37 -9.29
N TYR A 241 22.99 -7.69 -9.31
CA TYR A 241 23.25 -6.51 -10.14
C TYR A 241 24.09 -6.92 -11.33
N THR A 242 23.75 -6.40 -12.52
CA THR A 242 24.46 -6.72 -13.76
C THR A 242 25.04 -5.46 -14.40
N GLY A 243 26.19 -5.62 -15.02
CA GLY A 243 26.88 -4.58 -15.78
C GLY A 243 27.34 -5.11 -17.12
N SER A 244 27.58 -4.20 -18.07
CA SER A 244 28.10 -4.57 -19.39
C SER A 244 29.10 -3.55 -19.91
N ARG A 245 30.04 -4.04 -20.74
CA ARG A 245 31.03 -3.23 -21.42
C ARG A 245 31.23 -3.75 -22.83
N THR A 246 31.02 -2.90 -23.82
CA THR A 246 31.37 -3.20 -25.22
C THR A 246 32.84 -2.90 -25.45
N VAL A 247 33.57 -3.87 -25.98
CA VAL A 247 34.98 -3.77 -26.34
C VAL A 247 35.14 -4.12 -27.81
N SER A 248 36.05 -3.44 -28.50
CA SER A 248 36.33 -3.66 -29.91
C SER A 248 37.83 -3.81 -30.15
N TRP A 249 38.20 -4.74 -31.03
CA TRP A 249 39.59 -5.00 -31.41
C TRP A 249 39.69 -5.43 -32.87
N THR A 250 40.89 -5.31 -33.42
CA THR A 250 41.20 -5.76 -34.79
C THR A 250 41.70 -7.19 -34.76
N GLU A 251 41.08 -8.06 -35.56
CA GLU A 251 41.51 -9.44 -35.77
C GLU A 251 42.05 -9.61 -37.19
N TYR A 252 43.19 -10.28 -37.32
CA TYR A 252 43.80 -10.58 -38.62
C TYR A 252 43.50 -12.04 -38.99
N TYR A 253 43.02 -12.28 -40.20
CA TYR A 253 42.73 -13.61 -40.74
C TYR A 253 43.31 -13.76 -42.15
N ARG A 254 43.49 -15.01 -42.60
CA ARG A 254 43.94 -15.30 -43.97
C ARG A 254 42.76 -15.73 -44.83
N GLU A 255 42.63 -15.10 -46.00
CA GLU A 255 41.66 -15.43 -47.03
C GLU A 255 42.42 -15.42 -48.36
N ASP A 256 42.36 -16.52 -49.12
CA ASP A 256 43.09 -16.70 -50.39
C ASP A 256 44.59 -16.39 -50.32
N GLY A 257 45.25 -16.80 -49.23
CA GLY A 257 46.69 -16.61 -49.03
C GLY A 257 47.11 -15.16 -48.70
N LYS A 258 46.17 -14.20 -48.62
CA LYS A 258 46.43 -12.81 -48.21
C LYS A 258 45.92 -12.55 -46.79
N THR A 259 46.68 -11.78 -46.01
CA THR A 259 46.26 -11.33 -44.69
C THR A 259 45.27 -10.17 -44.82
N LYS A 260 44.09 -10.32 -44.24
CA LYS A 260 43.06 -9.26 -44.11
C LYS A 260 42.81 -8.97 -42.63
N SER A 261 42.30 -7.77 -42.35
CA SER A 261 41.90 -7.35 -41.00
C SER A 261 40.40 -7.08 -40.95
N ARG A 262 39.74 -7.46 -39.85
CA ARG A 262 38.37 -7.05 -39.53
C ARG A 262 38.30 -6.48 -38.13
N THR A 263 37.38 -5.55 -37.90
CA THR A 263 37.05 -5.09 -36.54
C THR A 263 36.00 -6.01 -35.95
N VAL A 264 36.30 -6.57 -34.78
CA VAL A 264 35.38 -7.39 -33.99
C VAL A 264 34.95 -6.56 -32.78
N SER A 265 33.67 -6.64 -32.42
CA SER A 265 33.10 -6.02 -31.23
C SER A 265 32.42 -7.08 -30.39
N GLN A 266 32.68 -7.08 -29.08
CA GLN A 266 32.08 -8.00 -28.11
C GLN A 266 31.52 -7.21 -26.94
N THR A 267 30.33 -7.60 -26.46
CA THR A 267 29.75 -7.08 -25.22
C THR A 267 30.05 -8.05 -24.10
N LEU A 268 30.87 -7.63 -23.14
CA LEU A 268 31.17 -8.38 -21.93
C LEU A 268 30.09 -8.07 -20.89
N THR A 269 29.67 -9.08 -20.13
CA THR A 269 28.70 -8.94 -19.04
C THR A 269 29.30 -9.46 -17.74
N ALA A 270 28.98 -8.80 -16.63
CA ALA A 270 29.36 -9.21 -15.29
C ALA A 270 28.19 -9.05 -14.33
N SER A 271 28.21 -9.79 -13.22
CA SER A 271 27.21 -9.70 -12.17
C SER A 271 27.81 -9.80 -10.78
N ILE A 272 27.23 -9.08 -9.83
CA ILE A 272 27.55 -9.18 -8.39
C ILE A 272 26.27 -9.39 -7.60
N VAL A 273 26.37 -10.03 -6.43
CA VAL A 273 25.27 -10.17 -5.47
C VAL A 273 25.50 -9.20 -4.32
N ARG A 274 24.52 -8.36 -4.03
CA ARG A 274 24.55 -7.39 -2.93
C ARG A 274 23.21 -7.36 -2.22
N PRO A 275 23.18 -7.14 -0.89
CA PRO A 275 21.93 -7.04 -0.15
C PRO A 275 21.12 -5.84 -0.66
N LYS A 276 19.80 -6.03 -0.75
CA LYS A 276 18.83 -4.97 -1.01
C LYS A 276 17.78 -4.98 0.10
N GLU A 277 17.50 -3.81 0.64
CA GLU A 277 16.43 -3.63 1.61
C GLU A 277 15.08 -3.44 0.90
N PHE A 278 14.07 -4.19 1.34
CA PHE A 278 12.72 -4.15 0.80
C PHE A 278 11.71 -3.92 1.92
N PHE A 279 10.82 -2.96 1.73
CA PHE A 279 9.80 -2.59 2.70
C PHE A 279 8.44 -2.97 2.14
N HIS A 280 7.63 -3.62 2.97
CA HIS A 280 6.30 -4.05 2.57
C HIS A 280 5.39 -4.17 3.77
N GLU A 281 4.09 -4.11 3.49
CA GLU A 281 3.06 -4.16 4.51
C GLU A 281 2.41 -5.54 4.53
N ASN A 282 2.07 -6.02 5.72
CA ASN A 282 1.26 -7.21 5.90
C ASN A 282 0.14 -6.97 6.93
N ILE A 283 -0.93 -7.75 6.80
CA ILE A 283 -2.06 -7.72 7.73
C ILE A 283 -2.24 -9.12 8.31
N ASN A 284 -2.16 -9.20 9.64
CA ASN A 284 -2.27 -10.44 10.39
C ASN A 284 -3.43 -10.34 11.37
N LEU A 285 -4.38 -11.26 11.30
CA LEU A 285 -5.30 -11.54 12.40
C LEU A 285 -4.59 -12.46 13.38
N ILE A 286 -4.53 -12.04 14.63
CA ILE A 286 -4.05 -12.82 15.77
C ILE A 286 -5.28 -13.11 16.64
N TYR A 287 -5.59 -14.39 16.84
CA TYR A 287 -6.77 -14.85 17.56
C TYR A 287 -6.36 -15.81 18.69
N GLY A 288 -6.69 -15.44 19.94
CA GLY A 288 -6.43 -16.26 21.12
C GLY A 288 -7.58 -17.22 21.39
N ASN A 289 -7.28 -18.51 21.52
CA ASN A 289 -8.26 -19.52 21.93
C ASN A 289 -7.58 -20.68 22.67
N GLU A 290 -8.20 -21.19 23.73
CA GLU A 290 -7.64 -22.26 24.57
C GLU A 290 -7.79 -23.66 23.96
N ALA A 291 -8.59 -23.83 22.91
CA ALA A 291 -8.76 -25.12 22.26
C ALA A 291 -7.48 -25.58 21.56
N ALA A 292 -7.12 -26.85 21.78
CA ALA A 292 -5.89 -27.46 21.28
C ALA A 292 -4.67 -26.63 21.66
N GLU A 293 -4.44 -26.52 22.97
CA GLU A 293 -3.45 -25.63 23.56
C GLU A 293 -1.99 -26.02 23.30
N HIS A 294 -1.69 -27.25 22.89
CA HIS A 294 -0.32 -27.72 22.64
C HIS A 294 -0.02 -27.90 21.15
N LEU A 295 -1.05 -27.79 20.31
CA LEU A 295 -0.93 -27.97 18.87
C LEU A 295 -0.21 -26.78 18.23
N LYS A 296 0.80 -27.12 17.42
CA LYS A 296 1.50 -26.24 16.50
C LYS A 296 1.39 -26.81 15.10
N PHE A 297 1.09 -25.98 14.12
CA PHE A 297 1.20 -26.32 12.70
C PHE A 297 1.28 -25.04 11.85
N THR A 298 1.85 -25.17 10.66
CA THR A 298 1.83 -24.11 9.67
C THR A 298 1.14 -24.57 8.39
N ARG A 299 0.50 -23.59 7.75
CA ARG A 299 -0.11 -23.74 6.45
C ARG A 299 0.23 -22.54 5.60
N GLU A 300 0.54 -22.81 4.35
CA GLU A 300 0.75 -21.82 3.30
C GLU A 300 -0.31 -21.94 2.20
N PRO A 301 -0.67 -20.83 1.52
CA PRO A 301 -1.60 -20.87 0.42
C PRO A 301 -1.05 -21.65 -0.77
N LYS A 302 -1.89 -22.49 -1.37
CA LYS A 302 -1.56 -23.25 -2.59
C LYS A 302 -2.43 -22.82 -3.78
N PHE A 303 -3.30 -21.83 -3.60
CA PHE A 303 -4.16 -21.25 -4.63
C PHE A 303 -5.00 -22.30 -5.37
N VAL A 304 -5.47 -23.32 -4.64
CA VAL A 304 -6.19 -24.46 -5.25
C VAL A 304 -7.48 -24.05 -5.96
N HIS A 305 -8.13 -22.97 -5.49
CA HIS A 305 -9.29 -22.36 -6.13
C HIS A 305 -9.02 -21.84 -7.55
N GLU A 306 -7.78 -21.53 -7.92
CA GLU A 306 -7.43 -21.08 -9.27
C GLU A 306 -7.26 -22.25 -10.26
N LEU A 307 -7.13 -23.47 -9.75
CA LEU A 307 -6.90 -24.65 -10.57
C LEU A 307 -8.16 -25.07 -11.34
N THR A 308 -7.97 -25.49 -12.59
CA THR A 308 -9.02 -26.19 -13.35
C THR A 308 -9.37 -27.51 -12.66
N PRO A 309 -10.60 -28.05 -12.81
CA PRO A 309 -11.03 -29.29 -12.15
C PRO A 309 -10.07 -30.48 -12.35
N LYS A 310 -9.54 -30.66 -13.57
CA LYS A 310 -8.56 -31.72 -13.88
C LYS A 310 -7.24 -31.54 -13.13
N LYS A 311 -6.72 -30.31 -13.06
CA LYS A 311 -5.48 -29.99 -12.32
C LYS A 311 -5.68 -30.15 -10.82
N LEU A 312 -6.81 -29.72 -10.28
CA LEU A 312 -7.17 -29.88 -8.87
C LEU A 312 -7.20 -31.37 -8.47
N GLN A 313 -7.89 -32.21 -9.24
CA GLN A 313 -7.97 -33.64 -8.95
C GLN A 313 -6.59 -34.33 -9.01
N LYS A 314 -5.73 -33.91 -9.94
CA LYS A 314 -4.34 -34.39 -10.00
C LYS A 314 -3.52 -33.91 -8.80
N HIS A 315 -3.71 -32.66 -8.37
CA HIS A 315 -3.06 -32.10 -7.18
C HIS A 315 -3.43 -32.91 -5.93
N ILE A 316 -4.73 -33.13 -5.68
CA ILE A 316 -5.23 -33.92 -4.56
C ILE A 316 -4.60 -35.32 -4.56
N LYS A 317 -4.70 -36.07 -5.66
CA LYS A 317 -4.13 -37.43 -5.76
C LYS A 317 -2.62 -37.49 -5.50
N ASN A 318 -1.87 -36.46 -5.89
CA ASN A 318 -0.45 -36.40 -5.63
C ASN A 318 -0.16 -36.17 -4.14
N LYS A 319 -0.92 -35.28 -3.50
CA LYS A 319 -0.79 -34.96 -2.08
C LYS A 319 -1.26 -36.09 -1.17
N GLU A 320 -2.34 -36.79 -1.50
CA GLU A 320 -2.76 -38.01 -0.79
C GLU A 320 -1.65 -39.07 -0.77
N LYS A 321 -0.99 -39.30 -1.91
CA LYS A 321 0.14 -40.25 -1.99
C LYS A 321 1.34 -39.82 -1.15
N GLU A 322 1.63 -38.52 -1.10
CA GLU A 322 2.70 -37.94 -0.29
C GLU A 322 2.41 -38.15 1.21
N ILE A 323 1.20 -37.80 1.64
CA ILE A 323 0.74 -37.92 3.03
C ILE A 323 0.74 -39.38 3.47
N LYS A 324 0.20 -40.29 2.65
CA LYS A 324 0.22 -41.72 2.95
C LYS A 324 1.65 -42.24 3.17
N LYS A 325 2.60 -41.88 2.31
CA LYS A 325 4.02 -42.23 2.47
C LYS A 325 4.65 -41.61 3.72
N MET A 326 4.19 -40.43 4.14
CA MET A 326 4.67 -39.77 5.35
C MET A 326 4.12 -40.47 6.60
N SER A 327 2.83 -40.83 6.61
CA SER A 327 2.18 -41.63 7.65
C SER A 327 2.85 -42.99 7.82
N GLU A 328 3.08 -43.73 6.72
CA GLU A 328 3.78 -45.02 6.75
C GLU A 328 5.22 -44.92 7.29
N ARG A 329 5.92 -43.81 7.01
CA ARG A 329 7.26 -43.55 7.55
C ARG A 329 7.22 -43.18 9.03
N ALA A 330 6.27 -42.34 9.43
CA ALA A 330 6.09 -41.93 10.82
C ALA A 330 5.84 -43.16 11.73
N VAL A 331 4.97 -44.09 11.30
CA VAL A 331 4.71 -45.34 12.03
C VAL A 331 5.99 -46.18 12.18
N LYS A 332 6.81 -46.28 11.12
CA LYS A 332 8.09 -47.03 11.17
C LYS A 332 9.13 -46.38 12.08
N GLU A 333 9.15 -45.05 12.16
CA GLU A 333 10.09 -44.26 12.95
C GLU A 333 9.59 -43.99 14.38
N GLY A 334 8.42 -44.51 14.77
CA GLY A 334 7.83 -44.25 16.09
C GLY A 334 7.37 -42.81 16.31
N LYS A 335 7.10 -42.06 15.23
CA LYS A 335 6.56 -40.70 15.25
C LYS A 335 5.02 -40.73 15.29
N THR A 336 4.42 -39.60 15.67
CA THR A 336 2.98 -39.49 15.97
C THR A 336 2.10 -39.06 14.79
N PHE A 337 2.69 -38.65 13.66
CA PHE A 337 1.93 -38.17 12.50
C PHE A 337 1.06 -39.28 11.89
N LEU A 338 -0.23 -39.01 11.67
CA LEU A 338 -1.17 -39.91 11.02
C LEU A 338 -2.04 -39.16 10.01
N GLU A 339 -2.33 -39.82 8.89
CA GLU A 339 -3.24 -39.31 7.85
C GLU A 339 -4.67 -39.17 8.40
N MET A 340 -5.35 -38.06 8.07
CA MET A 340 -6.75 -37.82 8.44
C MET A 340 -7.70 -38.79 7.70
N GLY A 341 -8.85 -39.10 8.30
CA GLY A 341 -9.86 -39.95 7.64
C GLY A 341 -10.43 -39.33 6.35
N ASN A 342 -10.43 -38.00 6.25
CA ASN A 342 -10.72 -37.27 5.03
C ASN A 342 -9.42 -36.86 4.34
N THR A 343 -9.02 -37.66 3.36
CA THR A 343 -7.77 -37.51 2.62
C THR A 343 -7.77 -36.25 1.75
N GLU A 344 -8.95 -35.83 1.25
CA GLU A 344 -9.10 -34.61 0.46
C GLU A 344 -8.80 -33.36 1.31
N PHE A 345 -9.35 -33.30 2.52
CA PHE A 345 -9.04 -32.20 3.45
C PHE A 345 -7.55 -32.16 3.78
N ASP A 346 -6.94 -33.29 4.15
CA ASP A 346 -5.50 -33.33 4.51
C ASP A 346 -4.63 -32.89 3.32
N ALA A 347 -5.01 -33.29 2.10
CA ALA A 347 -4.34 -32.91 0.86
C ALA A 347 -4.42 -31.40 0.55
N LEU A 348 -5.57 -30.76 0.77
CA LEU A 348 -5.80 -29.35 0.45
C LEU A 348 -5.36 -28.40 1.57
N PHE A 349 -5.59 -28.78 2.82
CA PHE A 349 -5.17 -27.98 3.97
C PHE A 349 -3.67 -28.08 4.19
N HIS A 350 -3.07 -29.25 3.98
CA HIS A 350 -1.64 -29.49 3.87
C HIS A 350 -0.77 -29.00 5.05
N ALA A 351 -1.30 -29.06 6.27
CA ALA A 351 -0.59 -28.79 7.52
C ALA A 351 0.16 -30.04 8.00
N LEU A 352 1.29 -30.36 7.37
CA LEU A 352 2.04 -31.60 7.58
C LEU A 352 3.08 -31.52 8.71
N ASP A 353 3.41 -30.32 9.18
CA ASP A 353 4.34 -30.05 10.27
C ASP A 353 3.66 -30.06 11.65
N ARG A 354 2.42 -30.55 11.73
CA ARG A 354 1.65 -30.66 12.97
C ARG A 354 2.35 -31.52 14.03
N ASN A 355 2.44 -31.01 15.26
CA ASN A 355 3.14 -31.68 16.36
C ASN A 355 2.25 -32.55 17.27
N ASN A 356 0.92 -32.35 17.26
CA ASN A 356 -0.04 -33.05 18.12
C ASN A 356 -1.26 -33.55 17.32
N GLU A 357 -1.23 -34.83 16.95
CA GLU A 357 -2.26 -35.43 16.09
C GLU A 357 -3.65 -35.52 16.74
N VAL A 358 -3.70 -35.71 18.07
CA VAL A 358 -4.96 -35.81 18.82
C VAL A 358 -5.67 -34.46 18.81
N GLU A 359 -4.96 -33.40 19.17
CA GLU A 359 -5.51 -32.04 19.19
C GLU A 359 -5.85 -31.54 17.79
N PHE A 360 -5.07 -31.90 16.78
CA PHE A 360 -5.37 -31.58 15.39
C PHE A 360 -6.73 -32.16 14.96
N ARG A 361 -7.00 -33.42 15.31
CA ARG A 361 -8.30 -34.07 15.04
C ARG A 361 -9.46 -33.50 15.84
N VAL A 362 -9.19 -33.05 17.07
CA VAL A 362 -10.19 -32.36 17.90
C VAL A 362 -10.62 -31.06 17.21
N LEU A 363 -9.68 -30.22 16.77
CA LEU A 363 -10.02 -28.98 16.06
C LEU A 363 -10.72 -29.26 14.72
N PHE A 364 -10.11 -30.11 13.89
CA PHE A 364 -10.62 -30.40 12.56
C PHE A 364 -11.62 -31.55 12.59
N THR A 365 -12.76 -31.30 13.23
CA THR A 365 -13.95 -32.18 13.18
C THR A 365 -14.46 -32.36 11.75
N PRO A 366 -15.32 -33.35 11.44
CA PRO A 366 -15.86 -33.53 10.09
C PRO A 366 -16.51 -32.26 9.50
N ILE A 367 -17.19 -31.47 10.33
CA ILE A 367 -17.77 -30.17 9.93
C ILE A 367 -16.66 -29.17 9.60
N ALA A 368 -15.63 -29.07 10.42
CA ALA A 368 -14.50 -28.16 10.17
C ALA A 368 -13.76 -28.51 8.87
N GLN A 369 -13.54 -29.81 8.63
CA GLN A 369 -12.90 -30.29 7.40
C GLN A 369 -13.71 -29.94 6.16
N LYS A 370 -15.04 -30.09 6.22
CA LYS A 370 -15.94 -29.67 5.13
C LYS A 370 -15.87 -28.16 4.91
N ASN A 371 -16.08 -27.36 5.96
CA ASN A 371 -16.04 -25.90 5.88
C ASN A 371 -14.72 -25.37 5.30
N MET A 372 -13.61 -25.89 5.78
CA MET A 372 -12.29 -25.51 5.30
C MET A 372 -12.08 -25.93 3.84
N THR A 373 -12.52 -27.12 3.46
CA THR A 373 -12.44 -27.59 2.06
C THR A 373 -13.26 -26.69 1.13
N ASP A 374 -14.47 -26.32 1.54
CA ASP A 374 -15.35 -25.41 0.80
C ASP A 374 -14.71 -24.03 0.66
N LEU A 375 -14.13 -23.50 1.75
CA LEU A 375 -13.37 -22.23 1.75
C LEU A 375 -12.19 -22.26 0.78
N LEU A 376 -11.36 -23.29 0.83
CA LEU A 376 -10.15 -23.40 0.00
C LEU A 376 -10.48 -23.48 -1.49
N LYS A 377 -11.63 -24.05 -1.85
CA LYS A 377 -12.10 -24.19 -3.24
C LYS A 377 -12.91 -22.99 -3.73
N ASP A 378 -13.32 -22.10 -2.84
CA ASP A 378 -14.18 -20.97 -3.18
C ASP A 378 -13.48 -19.97 -4.11
N LYS A 379 -14.22 -19.39 -5.06
CA LYS A 379 -13.66 -18.43 -6.03
C LYS A 379 -13.50 -17.02 -5.48
N ASP A 380 -14.31 -16.61 -4.51
CA ASP A 380 -14.32 -15.24 -3.99
C ASP A 380 -13.34 -15.08 -2.81
N PHE A 381 -13.26 -16.11 -1.97
CA PHE A 381 -12.39 -16.16 -0.80
C PHE A 381 -11.15 -17.03 -1.05
N GLY A 382 -11.36 -18.31 -1.33
CA GLY A 382 -10.31 -19.21 -1.80
C GLY A 382 -9.15 -19.46 -0.84
N ASP A 383 -8.23 -20.28 -1.35
CA ASP A 383 -6.95 -20.62 -0.74
C ASP A 383 -5.86 -19.57 -0.99
N ASP A 384 -5.94 -18.43 -0.31
CA ASP A 384 -4.94 -17.34 -0.40
C ASP A 384 -4.45 -16.82 0.97
N PHE A 385 -4.56 -17.65 2.01
CA PHE A 385 -4.16 -17.31 3.38
C PHE A 385 -3.11 -18.27 3.95
N TYR A 386 -2.25 -17.72 4.79
CA TYR A 386 -1.42 -18.48 5.73
C TYR A 386 -2.20 -18.73 7.01
N PHE A 387 -1.99 -19.89 7.61
CA PHE A 387 -2.50 -20.21 8.93
C PHE A 387 -1.38 -20.82 9.75
N ASN A 388 -0.87 -20.04 10.71
CA ASN A 388 0.03 -20.52 11.73
C ASN A 388 -0.73 -20.69 13.04
N LYS A 389 -0.82 -21.92 13.54
CA LYS A 389 -1.25 -22.18 14.91
C LYS A 389 0.00 -22.42 15.75
N ASP A 390 0.13 -21.66 16.82
CA ASP A 390 1.19 -21.80 17.82
C ASP A 390 0.54 -21.87 19.19
N GLU A 391 0.33 -23.09 19.69
CA GLU A 391 -0.38 -23.35 20.95
C GLU A 391 -1.76 -22.66 20.94
N ARG A 392 -1.99 -21.72 21.85
CA ARG A 392 -3.27 -21.02 22.03
C ARG A 392 -3.46 -19.85 21.07
N LEU A 393 -2.48 -19.53 20.22
CA LEU A 393 -2.59 -18.47 19.21
C LEU A 393 -2.83 -19.04 17.83
N ASN A 394 -3.71 -18.35 17.11
CA ASN A 394 -3.98 -18.58 15.70
C ASN A 394 -3.67 -17.30 14.94
N ILE A 395 -2.74 -17.38 13.99
CA ILE A 395 -2.33 -16.25 13.16
C ILE A 395 -2.77 -16.55 11.73
N ILE A 396 -3.70 -15.72 11.24
CA ILE A 396 -4.15 -15.75 9.85
C ILE A 396 -3.57 -14.53 9.14
N SER A 397 -2.89 -14.78 8.03
CA SER A 397 -2.33 -13.72 7.19
C SER A 397 -2.83 -13.88 5.78
N ASN A 398 -3.24 -12.78 5.16
CA ASN A 398 -3.38 -12.74 3.71
C ASN A 398 -2.47 -11.63 3.19
N ASN A 399 -1.77 -11.87 2.08
CA ASN A 399 -0.85 -10.88 1.50
C ASN A 399 -1.61 -9.80 0.72
N LYS A 400 -2.84 -9.46 1.14
CA LYS A 400 -3.68 -8.45 0.51
C LYS A 400 -3.58 -7.16 1.30
N GLU A 401 -3.25 -6.10 0.60
CA GLU A 401 -3.32 -4.76 1.15
C GLU A 401 -4.78 -4.29 1.15
N TRP A 402 -5.24 -3.79 2.30
CA TRP A 402 -6.53 -3.13 2.42
C TRP A 402 -6.49 -2.13 3.59
N ILE A 403 -7.51 -1.27 3.66
CA ILE A 403 -7.60 -0.21 4.65
C ILE A 403 -8.27 -0.78 5.91
N LEU A 404 -7.54 -0.85 7.02
CA LEU A 404 -8.08 -1.31 8.31
C LEU A 404 -8.93 -0.23 8.99
N ASN A 405 -8.38 0.95 9.26
CA ASN A 405 -9.19 2.05 9.80
C ASN A 405 -9.52 3.05 8.69
N VAL A 406 -10.73 2.96 8.15
CA VAL A 406 -11.22 3.81 7.06
C VAL A 406 -11.51 5.21 7.58
N ASN A 407 -10.67 6.16 7.19
CA ASN A 407 -10.88 7.58 7.47
C ASN A 407 -11.91 8.21 6.50
N LYS A 408 -12.79 9.10 6.99
CA LYS A 408 -13.76 9.83 6.15
C LYS A 408 -13.15 10.60 4.96
N TYR A 409 -11.88 11.00 5.04
CA TYR A 409 -11.18 11.68 3.95
C TYR A 409 -10.97 10.78 2.72
N TYR A 410 -11.03 9.45 2.84
CA TYR A 410 -11.00 8.55 1.69
C TYR A 410 -12.21 8.72 0.76
N TYR A 411 -13.33 9.20 1.29
CA TYR A 411 -14.53 9.46 0.50
C TYR A 411 -14.50 10.82 -0.20
N LYS A 412 -13.55 11.71 0.16
CA LYS A 412 -13.58 13.12 -0.26
C LYS A 412 -13.45 13.24 -1.78
N ASP A 413 -14.45 13.88 -2.37
CA ASP A 413 -14.51 14.28 -3.78
C ASP A 413 -15.44 15.49 -3.90
N PHE A 414 -15.43 16.19 -5.03
CA PHE A 414 -16.37 17.28 -5.31
C PHE A 414 -17.60 16.79 -6.10
N SER A 415 -17.56 15.57 -6.66
CA SER A 415 -18.68 14.94 -7.33
C SER A 415 -19.45 14.02 -6.38
N PHE A 416 -20.75 14.29 -6.21
CA PHE A 416 -21.65 13.45 -5.41
C PHE A 416 -21.60 11.97 -5.81
N ASP A 417 -21.64 11.68 -7.11
CA ASP A 417 -21.67 10.30 -7.61
C ASP A 417 -20.36 9.56 -7.29
N VAL A 418 -19.22 10.24 -7.38
CA VAL A 418 -17.92 9.68 -7.00
C VAL A 418 -17.83 9.45 -5.49
N VAL A 419 -18.32 10.38 -4.67
CA VAL A 419 -18.38 10.18 -3.20
C VAL A 419 -19.25 8.98 -2.85
N LYS A 420 -20.42 8.85 -3.49
CA LYS A 420 -21.33 7.72 -3.30
C LYS A 420 -20.63 6.40 -3.65
N GLU A 421 -20.01 6.32 -4.82
CA GLU A 421 -19.26 5.14 -5.26
C GLU A 421 -18.16 4.76 -4.25
N LYS A 422 -17.28 5.72 -3.91
CA LYS A 422 -16.21 5.52 -2.91
C LYS A 422 -16.76 5.04 -1.57
N TYR A 423 -17.86 5.63 -1.09
CA TYR A 423 -18.49 5.25 0.17
C TYR A 423 -18.92 3.78 0.17
N PHE A 424 -19.61 3.32 -0.87
CA PHE A 424 -20.06 1.93 -0.93
C PHE A 424 -18.91 0.96 -1.20
N GLU A 425 -18.01 1.27 -2.13
CA GLU A 425 -16.92 0.36 -2.49
C GLU A 425 -15.96 0.12 -1.34
N ILE A 426 -15.47 1.19 -0.70
CA ILE A 426 -14.47 1.08 0.37
C ILE A 426 -15.05 0.33 1.58
N ASN A 427 -16.29 0.63 1.99
CA ASN A 427 -16.91 -0.04 3.14
C ASN A 427 -17.26 -1.51 2.84
N LYS A 428 -17.70 -1.85 1.62
CA LYS A 428 -17.91 -3.26 1.21
C LYS A 428 -16.59 -4.04 1.17
N GLU A 429 -15.54 -3.42 0.63
CA GLU A 429 -14.21 -4.02 0.57
C GLU A 429 -13.66 -4.27 1.97
N PHE A 430 -13.79 -3.30 2.88
CA PHE A 430 -13.47 -3.49 4.30
C PHE A 430 -14.19 -4.73 4.86
N PHE A 431 -15.52 -4.81 4.72
CA PHE A 431 -16.30 -5.90 5.31
C PHE A 431 -15.90 -7.27 4.74
N LYS A 432 -15.70 -7.34 3.43
CA LYS A 432 -15.24 -8.56 2.75
C LYS A 432 -13.87 -9.00 3.26
N ASN A 433 -12.91 -8.08 3.37
CA ASN A 433 -11.55 -8.40 3.80
C ASN A 433 -11.47 -8.72 5.31
N PHE A 434 -12.24 -8.01 6.14
CA PHE A 434 -12.40 -8.32 7.56
C PHE A 434 -12.92 -9.75 7.74
N TYR A 435 -14.06 -10.07 7.12
CA TYR A 435 -14.67 -11.41 7.25
C TYR A 435 -13.76 -12.50 6.69
N LYS A 436 -13.04 -12.20 5.61
CA LYS A 436 -12.06 -13.11 4.99
C LYS A 436 -10.96 -13.54 5.96
N LEU A 437 -10.43 -12.65 6.79
CA LEU A 437 -9.42 -13.01 7.81
C LEU A 437 -10.00 -13.96 8.85
N PHE A 438 -11.27 -13.80 9.21
CA PHE A 438 -11.94 -14.66 10.19
C PHE A 438 -12.43 -15.98 9.62
N LEU A 439 -12.67 -16.11 8.31
CA LEU A 439 -13.20 -17.33 7.69
C LEU A 439 -12.45 -18.61 8.09
N PRO A 440 -11.10 -18.67 8.08
CA PRO A 440 -10.38 -19.86 8.54
C PRO A 440 -10.63 -20.21 10.00
N ILE A 441 -10.75 -19.21 10.87
CA ILE A 441 -11.07 -19.38 12.30
C ILE A 441 -12.51 -19.85 12.48
N LEU A 442 -13.46 -19.17 11.82
CA LEU A 442 -14.89 -19.47 11.91
C LEU A 442 -15.25 -20.83 11.28
N SER A 443 -14.39 -21.32 10.38
CA SER A 443 -14.54 -22.64 9.77
C SER A 443 -14.22 -23.77 10.76
N ILE A 444 -13.74 -23.48 11.97
CA ILE A 444 -13.41 -24.45 13.03
C ILE A 444 -14.43 -24.30 14.18
N PRO A 445 -15.49 -25.13 14.24
CA PRO A 445 -16.56 -25.00 15.24
C PRO A 445 -16.10 -25.11 16.69
N VAL A 446 -15.00 -25.81 16.94
CA VAL A 446 -14.45 -25.96 18.29
C VAL A 446 -14.07 -24.60 18.90
N TYR A 447 -13.59 -23.65 18.08
CA TYR A 447 -13.32 -22.29 18.53
C TYR A 447 -14.58 -21.53 18.94
N HIS A 448 -15.75 -21.87 18.37
CA HIS A 448 -17.01 -21.23 18.74
C HIS A 448 -17.51 -21.72 20.11
N GLN A 449 -17.15 -22.95 20.49
CA GLN A 449 -17.61 -23.61 21.70
C GLN A 449 -16.72 -23.29 22.92
N HIS A 450 -15.44 -23.01 22.69
CA HIS A 450 -14.48 -22.68 23.74
C HIS A 450 -14.38 -21.16 23.89
N LYS A 451 -15.16 -20.60 24.81
CA LYS A 451 -15.05 -19.19 25.22
C LYS A 451 -13.86 -19.02 26.16
N SER A 452 -13.18 -17.87 26.07
CA SER A 452 -12.15 -17.50 27.06
C SER A 452 -12.79 -17.42 28.44
N GLN A 453 -12.12 -17.99 29.45
CA GLN A 453 -12.42 -17.65 30.84
C GLN A 453 -11.99 -16.21 31.13
N ASP A 454 -12.79 -15.46 31.91
CA ASP A 454 -12.49 -14.09 32.29
C ASP A 454 -11.08 -14.00 32.89
N TYR A 455 -10.22 -13.20 32.23
CA TYR A 455 -8.89 -12.91 32.74
C TYR A 455 -8.97 -11.79 33.78
N ILE A 456 -8.50 -12.06 35.00
CA ILE A 456 -8.45 -11.06 36.07
C ILE A 456 -7.18 -10.23 35.88
N TYR A 457 -7.37 -9.01 35.39
CA TYR A 457 -6.28 -8.06 35.11
C TYR A 457 -5.67 -7.51 36.40
N GLY A 458 -4.34 -7.55 36.50
CA GLY A 458 -3.56 -6.84 37.54
C GLY A 458 -2.86 -5.59 37.01
N ASN A 459 -2.10 -4.90 37.87
CA ASN A 459 -1.14 -3.85 37.47
C ASN A 459 0.13 -4.50 36.86
N GLU A 460 -0.05 -5.17 35.72
CA GLU A 460 1.00 -6.02 35.11
C GLU A 460 2.05 -5.24 34.33
N PHE A 461 1.71 -4.03 33.90
CA PHE A 461 2.58 -3.17 33.11
C PHE A 461 2.72 -1.80 33.77
N SER A 462 3.91 -1.21 33.67
CA SER A 462 4.22 0.12 34.21
C SER A 462 3.88 1.26 33.25
N TYR A 463 3.05 1.00 32.25
CA TYR A 463 2.65 1.93 31.18
C TYR A 463 1.16 1.80 30.89
N ASN A 464 0.54 2.90 30.43
CA ASN A 464 -0.89 2.96 30.15
C ASN A 464 -1.23 2.44 28.74
N TYR A 465 -0.31 2.61 27.79
CA TYR A 465 -0.52 2.24 26.38
C TYR A 465 0.47 1.17 25.95
N ASN A 466 -0.03 0.11 25.32
CA ASN A 466 0.82 -0.99 24.87
C ASN A 466 1.69 -0.58 23.66
N PRO A 467 2.84 -1.25 23.45
CA PRO A 467 3.78 -0.89 22.39
C PRO A 467 3.19 -0.89 20.97
N TYR A 468 2.19 -1.74 20.68
CA TYR A 468 1.52 -1.78 19.38
C TYR A 468 0.74 -0.48 19.14
N SER A 469 -0.09 -0.07 20.11
CA SER A 469 -0.83 1.19 20.07
C SER A 469 0.10 2.39 19.97
N SER A 470 1.23 2.36 20.70
CA SER A 470 2.24 3.41 20.63
C SER A 470 2.89 3.49 19.25
N GLU A 471 3.24 2.36 18.62
CA GLU A 471 3.73 2.35 17.24
C GLU A 471 2.71 2.86 16.24
N VAL A 472 1.42 2.53 16.39
CA VAL A 472 0.34 3.06 15.54
C VAL A 472 0.31 4.59 15.61
N MET A 473 0.39 5.17 16.80
CA MET A 473 0.40 6.62 16.97
C MET A 473 1.66 7.27 16.40
N ALA A 474 2.83 6.67 16.58
CA ALA A 474 4.07 7.15 15.95
C ALA A 474 3.95 7.16 14.42
N ASN A 475 3.46 6.08 13.82
CA ASN A 475 3.25 6.01 12.38
C ASN A 475 2.18 6.97 11.88
N PHE A 476 1.15 7.25 12.70
CA PHE A 476 0.10 8.21 12.38
C PHE A 476 0.59 9.66 12.38
N LEU A 477 1.49 10.02 13.30
CA LEU A 477 2.19 11.30 13.27
C LEU A 477 3.13 11.44 12.06
N GLY A 478 3.44 10.35 11.36
CA GLY A 478 4.26 10.35 10.15
C GLY A 478 5.72 10.05 10.43
N GLU A 479 6.32 9.26 9.55
CA GLU A 479 7.69 8.77 9.73
C GLU A 479 8.74 9.87 9.64
N ASP A 480 8.47 10.97 8.95
CA ASP A 480 9.43 12.06 8.69
C ASP A 480 9.88 12.78 9.97
N VAL A 481 9.02 12.89 10.99
CA VAL A 481 9.40 13.51 12.28
C VAL A 481 10.22 12.57 13.17
N PHE A 482 10.30 11.29 12.84
CA PHE A 482 11.03 10.26 13.59
C PHE A 482 12.18 9.63 12.79
N SER A 483 12.41 10.08 11.56
CA SER A 483 13.42 9.52 10.67
C SER A 483 14.73 10.28 10.77
N HIS A 484 15.84 9.59 10.50
CA HIS A 484 17.12 10.26 10.35
C HIS A 484 17.09 11.20 9.12
N PRO A 485 17.65 12.42 9.18
CA PRO A 485 17.56 13.40 8.07
C PRO A 485 18.10 12.91 6.72
N ASP A 486 19.11 12.05 6.75
CA ASP A 486 19.73 11.45 5.56
C ASP A 486 18.97 10.23 5.00
N THR A 487 17.80 9.88 5.55
CA THR A 487 17.04 8.71 5.09
C THR A 487 16.60 8.84 3.63
N THR A 488 16.67 7.74 2.88
CA THR A 488 16.11 7.65 1.53
C THR A 488 15.10 6.51 1.39
N THR A 489 14.91 5.72 2.45
CA THR A 489 13.93 4.63 2.51
C THR A 489 12.84 4.95 3.55
N SER A 490 11.78 4.13 3.56
CA SER A 490 10.84 4.08 4.69
C SER A 490 11.54 3.75 6.00
N THR A 491 10.90 4.10 7.12
CA THR A 491 11.48 3.97 8.46
C THR A 491 10.65 3.01 9.32
N ILE A 492 11.31 2.02 9.91
CA ILE A 492 10.70 1.15 10.93
C ILE A 492 10.70 1.91 12.26
N LEU A 493 9.53 2.26 12.77
CA LEU A 493 9.34 2.94 14.04
C LEU A 493 9.08 1.92 15.16
N LYS A 494 9.95 1.90 16.17
CA LYS A 494 9.76 1.12 17.41
C LYS A 494 9.55 2.04 18.59
N THR A 495 8.81 1.58 19.59
CA THR A 495 8.49 2.41 20.76
C THR A 495 8.91 1.80 22.09
N ASN A 496 9.35 2.67 23.00
CA ASN A 496 9.64 2.36 24.40
C ASN A 496 9.00 3.41 25.29
N THR A 497 8.20 3.01 26.28
CA THR A 497 7.70 3.95 27.29
C THR A 497 8.85 4.36 28.21
N VAL A 498 9.11 5.67 28.28
CA VAL A 498 10.17 6.26 29.10
C VAL A 498 9.65 6.61 30.49
N LYS A 499 8.45 7.21 30.55
CA LYS A 499 7.85 7.70 31.78
C LYS A 499 6.34 7.72 31.66
N THR A 500 5.66 7.37 32.75
CA THR A 500 4.21 7.50 32.89
C THR A 500 3.89 8.50 34.00
N LYS A 501 2.94 9.41 33.74
CA LYS A 501 2.41 10.36 34.72
C LYS A 501 0.91 10.47 34.53
N GLY A 502 0.13 10.05 35.53
CA GLY A 502 -1.33 10.00 35.41
C GLY A 502 -1.74 9.09 34.24
N ASP A 503 -2.54 9.62 33.32
CA ASP A 503 -3.02 8.94 32.12
C ASP A 503 -2.17 9.22 30.86
N ILE A 504 -0.99 9.82 31.03
CA ILE A 504 -0.06 10.16 29.94
C ILE A 504 1.17 9.27 30.00
N ASP A 505 1.55 8.74 28.84
CA ASP A 505 2.86 8.09 28.65
C ASP A 505 3.74 8.95 27.75
N LEU A 506 4.96 9.22 28.21
CA LEU A 506 6.07 9.71 27.38
C LEU A 506 6.75 8.49 26.74
N VAL A 507 6.79 8.48 25.41
CA VAL A 507 7.26 7.36 24.61
C VAL A 507 8.44 7.81 23.76
N GLU A 508 9.56 7.09 23.85
CA GLU A 508 10.66 7.19 22.91
C GLU A 508 10.30 6.39 21.64
N VAL A 509 10.52 7.03 20.50
CA VAL A 509 10.35 6.46 19.17
C VAL A 509 11.74 6.31 18.54
N ILE A 510 12.09 5.07 18.22
CA ILE A 510 13.35 4.70 17.57
C ILE A 510 13.04 4.45 16.10
N GLY A 511 13.49 5.35 15.22
CA GLY A 511 13.33 5.23 13.77
C GLY A 511 14.55 4.58 13.13
N ASN A 512 14.36 3.42 12.49
CA ASN A 512 15.43 2.70 11.77
C ASN A 512 15.16 2.71 10.27
N SER A 513 16.12 3.20 9.49
CA SER A 513 16.01 3.34 8.04
C SER A 513 17.36 3.17 7.36
N TYR A 514 17.43 3.44 6.05
CA TYR A 514 18.67 3.33 5.28
C TYR A 514 18.89 4.54 4.37
N LYS A 515 20.16 4.82 4.10
CA LYS A 515 20.62 5.72 3.03
C LYS A 515 21.08 4.90 1.84
N GLU A 516 20.50 5.15 0.68
CA GLU A 516 20.90 4.55 -0.59
C GLU A 516 22.12 5.27 -1.16
N VAL A 517 23.24 4.55 -1.29
CA VAL A 517 24.50 5.07 -1.85
C VAL A 517 24.81 4.34 -3.15
N SER A 518 24.87 5.07 -4.26
CA SER A 518 25.25 4.50 -5.56
C SER A 518 26.73 4.12 -5.56
N ARG A 519 27.02 2.86 -5.90
CA ARG A 519 28.36 2.29 -5.99
C ARG A 519 28.61 1.73 -7.39
N VAL A 520 29.88 1.64 -7.76
CA VAL A 520 30.34 0.97 -8.99
C VAL A 520 31.43 0.00 -8.60
N GLU A 521 31.29 -1.24 -9.05
CA GLU A 521 32.31 -2.27 -8.87
C GLU A 521 32.79 -2.75 -10.24
N TYR A 522 34.09 -2.88 -10.38
CA TYR A 522 34.73 -3.24 -11.64
C TYR A 522 35.10 -4.72 -11.60
N ILE A 523 34.46 -5.52 -12.45
CA ILE A 523 34.66 -6.97 -12.49
C ILE A 523 35.51 -7.34 -13.71
N PRO A 524 36.67 -7.99 -13.52
CA PRO A 524 37.53 -8.37 -14.63
C PRO A 524 36.90 -9.51 -15.43
N VAL A 525 36.62 -9.26 -16.71
CA VAL A 525 36.07 -10.26 -17.66
C VAL A 525 37.00 -10.40 -18.85
N ARG A 526 37.34 -11.63 -19.22
CA ARG A 526 38.17 -11.91 -20.39
C ARG A 526 37.31 -11.87 -21.67
N ALA A 527 37.75 -11.08 -22.65
CA ALA A 527 37.20 -11.05 -24.00
C ALA A 527 37.81 -12.15 -24.89
N ASP A 528 37.21 -12.38 -26.06
CA ASP A 528 37.63 -13.43 -27.00
C ASP A 528 39.02 -13.16 -27.59
N ASN A 529 39.50 -11.91 -27.55
CA ASN A 529 40.89 -11.55 -27.88
C ASN A 529 41.93 -11.94 -26.82
N GLY A 530 41.51 -12.60 -25.73
CA GLY A 530 42.36 -13.02 -24.62
C GLY A 530 42.71 -11.91 -23.63
N ARG A 531 42.34 -10.64 -23.89
CA ARG A 531 42.54 -9.52 -22.96
C ARG A 531 41.43 -9.49 -21.91
N VAL A 532 41.78 -9.03 -20.72
CA VAL A 532 40.83 -8.81 -19.62
C VAL A 532 40.41 -7.36 -19.63
N TYR A 533 39.11 -7.12 -19.46
CA TYR A 533 38.53 -5.80 -19.35
C TYR A 533 37.67 -5.72 -18.10
N ASP A 534 37.78 -4.61 -17.40
CA ASP A 534 36.93 -4.33 -16.25
C ASP A 534 35.53 -3.91 -16.71
N VAL A 535 34.55 -4.72 -16.37
CA VAL A 535 33.13 -4.45 -16.61
C VAL A 535 32.56 -3.69 -15.40
N PRO A 536 32.07 -2.45 -15.57
CA PRO A 536 31.45 -1.71 -14.47
C PRO A 536 30.08 -2.29 -14.15
N VAL A 537 29.86 -2.63 -12.88
CA VAL A 537 28.58 -3.08 -12.34
C VAL A 537 28.10 -2.03 -11.34
N HIS A 538 27.03 -1.31 -11.69
CA HIS A 538 26.40 -0.33 -10.82
C HIS A 538 25.48 -1.01 -9.81
N TRP A 539 25.61 -0.66 -8.54
CA TRP A 539 24.78 -1.21 -7.47
C TRP A 539 24.46 -0.17 -6.40
N VAL A 540 23.49 -0.45 -5.54
CA VAL A 540 23.06 0.44 -4.46
C VAL A 540 23.40 -0.20 -3.12
N GLU A 541 24.19 0.50 -2.32
CA GLU A 541 24.48 0.14 -0.92
C GLU A 541 23.43 0.77 -0.02
N TYR A 542 22.91 -0.01 0.94
CA TYR A 542 21.96 0.43 1.95
C TYR A 542 22.71 0.63 3.28
N VAL A 543 23.02 1.89 3.62
CA VAL A 543 23.73 2.22 4.86
C VAL A 543 22.70 2.43 5.97
N PRO A 544 22.71 1.65 7.06
CA PRO A 544 21.70 1.75 8.12
C PRO A 544 21.83 3.08 8.88
N LEU A 545 20.68 3.64 9.24
CA LEU A 545 20.52 4.88 9.99
C LEU A 545 19.54 4.67 11.14
N THR A 546 19.77 5.35 12.26
CA THR A 546 18.89 5.33 13.43
C THR A 546 18.66 6.75 13.95
N ALA A 547 17.43 7.07 14.33
CA ALA A 547 17.05 8.32 14.99
C ALA A 547 16.26 8.03 16.28
N TYR A 548 16.36 8.94 17.24
CA TYR A 548 15.73 8.86 18.55
C TYR A 548 14.97 10.14 18.84
N ASN A 549 13.66 10.02 18.96
CA ASN A 549 12.74 11.13 19.13
C ASN A 549 11.69 10.73 20.17
N LYS A 550 10.85 11.65 20.65
CA LYS A 550 9.82 11.33 21.64
C LYS A 550 8.45 11.82 21.18
N MET A 551 7.43 11.22 21.77
CA MET A 551 6.05 11.67 21.68
C MET A 551 5.34 11.39 22.98
N GLU A 552 4.23 12.07 23.20
CA GLU A 552 3.34 11.80 24.32
C GLU A 552 2.05 11.19 23.80
N ILE A 553 1.47 10.26 24.57
CA ILE A 553 0.21 9.60 24.23
C ILE A 553 -0.76 9.73 25.39
N LYS A 554 -2.02 10.02 25.05
CA LYS A 554 -3.14 10.08 25.98
C LYS A 554 -4.44 9.60 25.35
N LYS A 555 -5.23 8.83 26.09
CA LYS A 555 -6.60 8.47 25.74
C LYS A 555 -7.50 9.70 25.80
N LEU A 556 -8.23 9.94 24.72
CA LEU A 556 -9.32 10.92 24.66
C LEU A 556 -10.58 10.21 24.20
N ASP A 557 -11.62 10.19 25.04
CA ASP A 557 -12.90 9.59 24.69
C ASP A 557 -13.87 10.66 24.18
N VAL A 558 -13.52 11.28 23.06
CA VAL A 558 -14.32 12.30 22.35
C VAL A 558 -14.62 11.82 20.93
N LYS A 559 -15.68 12.32 20.30
CA LYS A 559 -15.91 11.98 18.89
C LYS A 559 -14.91 12.68 17.97
N GLU A 560 -14.68 12.13 16.78
CA GLU A 560 -13.73 12.70 15.81
C GLU A 560 -14.16 14.11 15.35
N ASP A 561 -15.46 14.33 15.14
CA ASP A 561 -16.03 15.63 14.77
C ASP A 561 -15.89 16.66 15.90
N GLU A 562 -16.13 16.23 17.15
CA GLU A 562 -15.86 17.04 18.33
C GLU A 562 -14.38 17.44 18.37
N PHE A 563 -13.46 16.48 18.25
CA PHE A 563 -12.02 16.72 18.21
C PHE A 563 -11.61 17.71 17.11
N GLU A 564 -12.10 17.54 15.89
CA GLU A 564 -11.80 18.46 14.78
C GLU A 564 -12.28 19.89 15.04
N ASN A 565 -13.45 20.06 15.67
CA ASN A 565 -13.94 21.39 16.04
C ASN A 565 -13.02 22.07 17.07
N TYR A 566 -12.48 21.32 18.03
CA TYR A 566 -11.51 21.85 19.00
C TYR A 566 -10.19 22.27 18.35
N VAL A 567 -9.68 21.45 17.43
CA VAL A 567 -8.41 21.72 16.73
C VAL A 567 -8.47 22.97 15.87
N ASN A 568 -9.65 23.28 15.31
CA ASN A 568 -9.86 24.49 14.49
C ASN A 568 -9.94 25.79 15.31
N ASN A 569 -9.81 25.73 16.64
CA ASN A 569 -9.75 26.91 17.51
C ASN A 569 -8.32 27.50 17.56
N GLU A 570 -8.18 28.83 17.42
CA GLU A 570 -6.90 29.54 17.52
C GLU A 570 -6.14 29.26 18.82
N ASP A 571 -6.85 28.93 19.90
CA ASP A 571 -6.21 28.63 21.19
C ASP A 571 -5.50 27.27 21.20
N PHE A 572 -5.91 26.33 20.34
CA PHE A 572 -5.26 25.02 20.24
C PHE A 572 -3.91 25.13 19.51
N SER A 573 -3.87 25.84 18.38
CA SER A 573 -2.63 26.02 17.60
C SER A 573 -1.54 26.73 18.40
N LYS A 574 -1.93 27.71 19.24
CA LYS A 574 -1.01 28.39 20.17
C LYS A 574 -0.41 27.43 21.20
N VAL A 575 -1.20 26.52 21.77
CA VAL A 575 -0.75 25.62 22.84
C VAL A 575 0.06 24.44 22.32
N VAL A 576 -0.29 23.93 21.13
CA VAL A 576 0.51 22.88 20.48
C VAL A 576 1.81 23.42 19.89
N ASN A 577 1.96 24.76 19.76
CA ASN A 577 3.19 25.43 19.34
C ASN A 577 3.77 24.86 18.03
N ASN A 578 2.92 24.64 17.03
CA ASN A 578 3.28 24.02 15.74
C ASN A 578 3.88 22.60 15.82
N LYS A 579 3.84 21.93 16.98
CA LYS A 579 4.23 20.52 17.10
C LYS A 579 3.25 19.66 16.31
N ARG A 580 3.73 18.54 15.77
CA ARG A 580 2.87 17.60 15.06
C ARG A 580 2.03 16.80 16.04
N TYR A 581 0.75 16.65 15.76
CA TYR A 581 -0.20 15.90 16.60
C TYR A 581 -1.14 15.05 15.75
N GLY A 582 -1.84 14.14 16.39
CA GLY A 582 -2.80 13.27 15.74
C GLY A 582 -3.77 12.64 16.73
N TYR A 583 -5.00 12.41 16.27
CA TYR A 583 -6.04 11.69 16.99
C TYR A 583 -6.53 10.53 16.16
N LYS A 584 -6.41 9.30 16.69
CA LYS A 584 -6.83 8.06 16.04
C LYS A 584 -7.19 7.03 17.10
N ASN A 585 -8.25 6.25 16.87
CA ASN A 585 -8.68 5.17 17.77
C ASN A 585 -8.77 5.65 19.24
N ASN A 586 -9.38 6.81 19.48
CA ASN A 586 -9.53 7.40 20.80
C ASN A 586 -8.20 7.63 21.56
N LEU A 587 -7.09 7.71 20.83
CA LEU A 587 -5.77 8.07 21.33
C LEU A 587 -5.33 9.36 20.65
N PHE A 588 -4.88 10.30 21.46
CA PHE A 588 -4.20 11.51 21.05
C PHE A 588 -2.71 11.32 21.24
N ALA A 589 -1.94 11.71 20.24
CA ALA A 589 -0.49 11.79 20.35
C ALA A 589 0.00 13.15 19.85
N VAL A 590 1.10 13.60 20.46
CA VAL A 590 1.80 14.81 20.05
C VAL A 590 3.30 14.54 20.07
N PHE A 591 3.99 14.99 19.03
CA PHE A 591 5.44 14.96 18.92
C PHE A 591 6.06 15.83 20.03
N ASN A 592 7.14 15.34 20.64
CA ASN A 592 7.83 16.02 21.72
C ASN A 592 9.35 15.96 21.53
N ASP A 593 9.94 17.11 21.22
CA ASP A 593 11.37 17.35 21.05
C ASP A 593 12.09 17.71 22.36
N GLU A 594 11.39 18.34 23.31
CA GLU A 594 11.94 18.86 24.57
C GLU A 594 12.07 17.78 25.66
N GLY A 595 11.28 16.70 25.58
CA GLY A 595 11.29 15.61 26.56
C GLY A 595 10.60 15.92 27.89
N GLU A 596 9.87 17.03 27.98
CA GLU A 596 9.01 17.40 29.11
C GLU A 596 7.54 17.10 28.80
N LEU A 597 6.78 16.61 29.78
CA LEU A 597 5.37 16.22 29.62
C LEU A 597 4.46 17.45 29.54
N ASN A 598 3.94 17.78 28.36
CA ASN A 598 3.09 18.95 28.11
C ASN A 598 1.67 18.63 27.64
N CYS A 599 1.33 17.34 27.41
CA CYS A 599 -0.01 16.91 26.99
C CYS A 599 -1.14 17.38 27.91
N GLU A 600 -0.88 17.41 29.23
CA GLU A 600 -1.87 17.85 30.22
C GLU A 600 -2.27 19.31 30.01
N GLU A 601 -1.31 20.19 29.74
CA GLU A 601 -1.55 21.60 29.42
C GLU A 601 -2.28 21.74 28.08
N ILE A 602 -1.83 21.01 27.05
CA ILE A 602 -2.45 20.98 25.71
C ILE A 602 -3.93 20.60 25.79
N LEU A 603 -4.26 19.57 26.56
CA LEU A 603 -5.59 18.97 26.60
C LEU A 603 -6.50 19.59 27.67
N SER A 604 -5.96 20.35 28.62
CA SER A 604 -6.74 21.04 29.66
C SER A 604 -7.84 21.97 29.11
N LYS A 605 -7.65 22.45 27.87
CA LYS A 605 -8.60 23.30 27.14
C LYS A 605 -9.70 22.55 26.37
N ILE A 606 -9.61 21.22 26.23
CA ILE A 606 -10.61 20.40 25.51
C ILE A 606 -11.81 20.05 26.41
N LYS A 607 -11.63 20.00 27.73
CA LYS A 607 -12.67 19.61 28.71
C LYS A 607 -13.48 20.79 29.28
N LYS A 608 -13.20 22.04 28.86
CA LYS A 608 -14.05 23.20 29.15
C LYS A 608 -14.90 23.49 27.92
#